data_AF-A0A8S9RCS9-F1
#
_entry.id   AF-A0A8S9RCS9-F1
#
_cell.length_a   1.000
_cell.length_b   1.000
_cell.length_c   1.000
_cell.angle_alpha   90.00
_cell.angle_beta   90.00
_cell.angle_gamma   90.00
#
_symmetry.space_group_name_H-M   'P 1'
#
loop_
_entity.id
_entity.type
_entity.pdbx_description
1 polymer ?
#
loop_
_entity_poly.entity_id
_entity_poly.type
_entity_poly.pdbx_seq_one_letter_code
_entity_poly.pdbx_strand_id
1 'polypeptide(L)'
;MFTRSGLAIPTKIAMVVPWIISLRLDRKLKTIYNLVIQAAVYFIWKERNSRLHNQTSKPAHSVVKDIYLLLRGKLYSLDIEQRALPSATQRNLHHSTMTTYLSLWFERVQG
;
A
#
# COMPACT_ATOMS: atom_id res chain seq x y z
N MET A 1 -3.69 -13.51 0.45
CA MET A 1 -3.56 -12.06 0.20
C MET A 1 -2.15 -11.63 -0.28
N PHE A 2 -1.10 -12.48 -0.25
CA PHE A 2 0.24 -12.15 -0.80
C PHE A 2 0.96 -13.35 -1.48
N THR A 3 0.23 -14.35 -1.97
CA THR A 3 0.82 -15.61 -2.49
C THR A 3 1.65 -15.43 -3.76
N ARG A 4 1.45 -14.35 -4.52
CA ARG A 4 2.14 -14.10 -5.80
C ARG A 4 3.52 -13.45 -5.66
N SER A 5 3.86 -12.92 -4.49
CA SER A 5 5.12 -12.17 -4.31
C SER A 5 6.35 -13.07 -4.18
N GLY A 6 6.17 -14.37 -3.92
CA GLY A 6 7.28 -15.30 -3.64
C GLY A 6 8.01 -15.01 -2.31
N LEU A 7 7.46 -14.12 -1.48
CA LEU A 7 8.09 -13.68 -0.23
C LEU A 7 7.44 -14.38 0.97
N ALA A 8 8.27 -14.90 1.87
CA ALA A 8 7.81 -15.47 3.13
C ALA A 8 7.22 -14.36 4.02
N ILE A 9 5.90 -14.34 4.17
CA ILE A 9 5.18 -13.30 4.90
C ILE A 9 5.42 -13.50 6.41
N PRO A 10 5.85 -12.47 7.15
CA PRO A 10 5.97 -12.56 8.59
C PRO A 10 4.60 -12.75 9.25
N THR A 11 4.49 -13.70 10.17
CA THR A 11 3.25 -13.99 10.93
C THR A 11 3.03 -13.01 12.08
N LYS A 12 4.06 -12.27 12.49
CA LYS A 12 4.01 -11.28 13.59
C LYS A 12 4.12 -9.87 13.03
N ILE A 13 3.23 -8.97 13.46
CA ILE A 13 3.22 -7.57 13.01
C ILE A 13 4.55 -6.84 13.28
N ALA A 14 5.20 -7.15 14.42
CA ALA A 14 6.51 -6.60 14.77
C ALA A 14 7.61 -6.95 13.76
N MET A 15 7.45 -8.06 13.02
CA MET A 15 8.41 -8.53 12.03
C MET A 15 8.11 -7.99 10.62
N VAL A 16 6.94 -7.38 10.40
CA VAL A 16 6.52 -6.87 9.09
C VAL A 16 7.37 -5.67 8.64
N VAL A 17 7.69 -4.76 9.56
CA VAL A 17 8.51 -3.57 9.25
C VAL A 17 9.97 -3.95 8.95
N PRO A 18 10.68 -4.72 9.79
CA PRO A 18 12.02 -5.21 9.47
C PRO A 18 12.06 -6.02 8.16
N TRP A 19 11.04 -6.85 7.92
CA TRP A 19 10.92 -7.60 6.68
C TRP A 19 10.82 -6.66 5.47
N ILE A 20 9.93 -5.67 5.48
CA ILE A 20 9.81 -4.70 4.37
C ILE A 20 11.10 -3.90 4.14
N ILE A 21 11.83 -3.60 5.20
CA ILE A 21 13.16 -2.95 5.09
C ILE A 21 14.18 -3.89 4.45
N SER A 22 14.12 -5.20 4.74
CA SER A 22 15.03 -6.21 4.19
C SER A 22 14.79 -6.52 2.71
N LEU A 23 13.58 -6.26 2.20
CA LEU A 23 13.26 -6.49 0.80
C LEU A 23 13.96 -5.46 -0.09
N ARG A 24 14.71 -5.93 -1.09
CA ARG A 24 15.25 -5.11 -2.17
C ARG A 24 14.14 -4.77 -3.18
N LEU A 25 13.20 -3.93 -2.77
CA LEU A 25 12.09 -3.49 -3.61
C LEU A 25 12.44 -2.20 -4.36
N ASP A 26 11.89 -2.08 -5.56
CA ASP A 26 11.87 -0.81 -6.27
C ASP A 26 11.21 0.28 -5.43
N ARG A 27 11.67 1.52 -5.59
CA ARG A 27 11.20 2.67 -4.80
C ARG A 27 9.67 2.78 -4.79
N LYS A 28 9.01 2.56 -5.93
CA LYS A 28 7.55 2.60 -6.05
C LYS A 28 6.86 1.51 -5.22
N LEU A 29 7.35 0.27 -5.33
CA LEU A 29 6.84 -0.85 -4.55
C LEU A 29 7.05 -0.62 -3.05
N LYS A 30 8.23 -0.16 -2.64
CA LYS A 30 8.50 0.18 -1.24
C LYS A 30 7.50 1.21 -0.69
N THR A 31 7.18 2.25 -1.48
CA THR A 31 6.14 3.21 -1.13
C THR A 31 4.77 2.55 -0.97
N ILE A 32 4.37 1.68 -1.90
CA ILE A 32 3.09 0.94 -1.82
C ILE A 32 3.03 0.11 -0.54
N TYR A 33 4.06 -0.69 -0.24
CA TYR A 33 4.10 -1.53 0.96
C TYR A 33 4.08 -0.71 2.26
N ASN A 34 4.80 0.41 2.31
CA ASN A 34 4.74 1.32 3.46
C ASN A 34 3.34 1.89 3.68
N LEU A 35 2.66 2.31 2.61
CA LEU A 35 1.29 2.80 2.68
C LEU A 35 0.31 1.70 3.15
N VAL A 36 0.50 0.46 2.69
CA VAL A 36 -0.30 -0.69 3.14
C VAL A 36 -0.15 -0.91 4.64
N ILE A 37 1.07 -0.94 5.17
CA ILE A 37 1.29 -1.10 6.62
C ILE A 37 0.62 0.05 7.38
N GLN A 38 0.87 1.30 6.97
CA GLN A 38 0.31 2.47 7.64
C GLN A 38 -1.22 2.42 7.68
N ALA A 39 -1.86 2.11 6.54
CA ALA A 39 -3.31 1.97 6.47
C ALA A 39 -3.81 0.81 7.33
N ALA A 40 -3.16 -0.35 7.27
CA ALA A 40 -3.55 -1.52 8.06
C ALA A 40 -3.47 -1.23 9.57
N VAL A 41 -2.35 -0.67 10.05
CA VAL A 41 -2.16 -0.30 11.46
C VAL A 41 -3.23 0.70 11.90
N TYR A 42 -3.45 1.74 11.11
CA TYR A 42 -4.45 2.77 11.42
C TYR A 42 -5.86 2.21 11.50
N PHE A 43 -6.30 1.46 10.49
CA PHE A 43 -7.68 0.96 10.43
C PHE A 43 -7.96 -0.15 11.45
N ILE A 44 -6.97 -0.99 11.76
CA ILE A 44 -7.09 -1.97 12.85
C ILE A 44 -7.19 -1.26 14.19
N TRP A 45 -6.33 -0.28 14.45
CA TRP A 45 -6.40 0.52 15.68
C TRP A 45 -7.74 1.25 15.80
N LYS A 46 -8.19 1.90 14.71
CA LYS A 46 -9.46 2.62 14.64
C LYS A 46 -10.64 1.71 14.93
N GLU A 47 -10.67 0.52 14.35
CA GLU A 47 -11.74 -0.45 14.60
C GLU A 47 -11.73 -0.94 16.05
N ARG A 48 -10.56 -1.30 16.60
CA ARG A 48 -10.46 -1.74 18.00
C ARG A 48 -10.92 -0.66 18.97
N ASN A 49 -10.55 0.59 18.74
CA ASN A 49 -11.00 1.71 19.55
C ASN A 49 -12.50 1.96 19.40
N SER A 50 -13.02 1.92 18.17
CA SER A 50 -14.47 2.04 17.94
C SER A 50 -15.24 0.94 18.67
N ARG A 51 -14.75 -0.30 18.65
CA ARG A 51 -15.40 -1.42 19.35
C ARG A 51 -15.37 -1.25 20.86
N LEU A 52 -14.27 -0.73 21.41
CA LEU A 52 -14.15 -0.44 22.84
C LEU A 52 -15.20 0.58 23.31
N HIS A 53 -15.44 1.63 22.52
CA HIS A 53 -16.37 2.70 22.89
C HIS A 53 -17.83 2.43 22.51
N ASN A 54 -18.08 1.74 21.40
CA ASN A 54 -19.42 1.60 20.82
C ASN A 54 -19.98 0.17 20.94
N GLN A 55 -19.23 -0.79 21.51
CA GLN A 55 -19.59 -2.21 21.65
C GLN A 55 -20.00 -2.92 20.35
N THR A 56 -19.75 -2.30 19.20
CA THR A 56 -20.10 -2.81 17.87
C THR A 56 -18.83 -3.25 17.15
N SER A 57 -18.87 -4.44 16.55
CA SER A 57 -17.73 -4.96 15.78
C SER A 57 -17.99 -4.78 14.30
N LYS A 58 -17.04 -4.15 13.61
CA LYS A 58 -17.06 -4.06 12.16
C LYS A 58 -16.49 -5.35 11.58
N PRO A 59 -17.16 -6.01 10.62
CA PRO A 59 -16.61 -7.20 9.96
C PRO A 59 -15.24 -6.93 9.35
N ALA A 60 -14.31 -7.88 9.49
CA ALA A 60 -12.93 -7.74 9.00
C ALA A 60 -12.87 -7.38 7.50
N HIS A 61 -13.75 -7.98 6.68
CA HIS A 61 -13.81 -7.68 5.25
C HIS A 61 -14.17 -6.21 4.97
N SER A 62 -14.97 -5.58 5.83
CA SER A 62 -15.34 -4.16 5.68
C SER A 62 -14.18 -3.25 6.06
N VAL A 63 -13.34 -3.63 7.04
CA VAL A 63 -12.09 -2.91 7.34
C VAL A 63 -11.11 -3.01 6.17
N VAL A 64 -10.99 -4.19 5.57
CA VAL A 64 -10.15 -4.38 4.37
C VAL A 64 -10.63 -3.53 3.19
N LYS A 65 -11.95 -3.43 2.98
CA LYS A 65 -12.52 -2.54 1.94
C LYS A 65 -12.14 -1.08 2.18
N ASP A 66 -12.21 -0.59 3.41
CA ASP A 66 -11.81 0.79 3.73
C ASP A 66 -10.32 1.03 3.45
N ILE A 67 -9.46 0.06 3.83
CA ILE A 67 -8.02 0.11 3.56
C ILE A 67 -7.77 0.21 2.06
N TYR A 68 -8.42 -0.63 1.25
CA TYR A 68 -8.28 -0.60 -0.20
C TYR A 68 -8.76 0.70 -0.82
N LEU A 69 -9.88 1.24 -0.35
CA LEU A 69 -10.40 2.52 -0.85
C LEU A 69 -9.40 3.66 -0.58
N LEU A 70 -8.85 3.73 0.64
CA LEU A 70 -7.83 4.72 0.99
C LEU A 70 -6.57 4.55 0.13
N LEU A 71 -6.09 3.31 -0.03
CA LEU A 71 -4.88 3.04 -0.81
C LEU A 71 -5.05 3.43 -2.27
N ARG A 72 -6.13 3.02 -2.92
CA ARG A 72 -6.40 3.40 -4.33
C ARG A 72 -6.43 4.92 -4.50
N GLY A 73 -7.09 5.64 -3.60
CA GLY A 73 -7.11 7.11 -3.61
C GLY A 73 -5.71 7.71 -3.50
N LYS A 74 -4.91 7.27 -2.53
CA LYS A 74 -3.52 7.75 -2.35
C LYS A 74 -2.62 7.43 -3.54
N LEU A 75 -2.69 6.21 -4.08
CA LEU A 75 -1.89 5.81 -5.23
C LEU A 75 -2.26 6.60 -6.48
N TYR A 76 -3.55 6.89 -6.68
CA TYR A 76 -4.02 7.77 -7.74
C TYR A 76 -3.46 9.19 -7.61
N SER A 77 -3.49 9.77 -6.41
CA SER A 77 -2.89 11.09 -6.15
C SER A 77 -1.38 11.10 -6.45
N LEU A 78 -0.64 10.05 -6.08
CA LEU A 78 0.79 9.94 -6.38
C LEU A 78 1.06 9.83 -7.89
N ASP A 79 0.20 9.12 -8.64
CA ASP A 79 0.29 9.04 -10.09
C ASP A 79 0.06 10.41 -10.75
N ILE A 80 -0.89 11.21 -10.24
CA ILE A 80 -1.12 12.59 -10.70
C ILE A 80 0.09 13.47 -10.40
N GLU A 81 0.57 13.44 -9.15
CA GLU A 81 1.72 14.24 -8.72
C GLU A 81 2.95 13.94 -9.58
N GLN A 82 3.21 12.65 -9.87
CA GLN A 82 4.32 12.24 -10.75
C GLN A 82 4.20 12.83 -12.16
N ARG A 83 2.98 12.97 -12.69
CA ARG A 83 2.74 13.55 -14.04
C ARG A 83 2.83 15.07 -14.04
N ALA A 84 2.56 15.72 -12.91
CA ALA A 84 2.60 17.16 -12.76
C ALA A 84 4.04 17.74 -12.63
N LEU A 85 5.07 16.89 -12.47
CA LEU A 85 6.45 17.37 -12.40
C LEU A 85 6.91 18.02 -13.73
N PRO A 86 7.66 19.14 -13.68
CA PRO A 86 8.09 19.88 -14.86
C PRO A 86 8.99 19.05 -15.81
N SER A 87 8.85 19.31 -17.11
CA SER A 87 9.35 18.47 -18.20
C SER A 87 10.87 18.26 -18.25
N ALA A 88 11.68 19.09 -17.58
CA ALA A 88 13.12 18.89 -17.47
C ALA A 88 13.47 17.61 -16.67
N THR A 89 12.64 17.25 -15.69
CA THR A 89 12.79 16.01 -14.90
C THR A 89 12.15 14.80 -15.61
N GLN A 90 11.12 15.04 -16.44
CA GLN A 90 10.40 13.98 -17.15
C GLN A 90 11.21 13.34 -18.30
N ARG A 91 12.12 14.08 -18.96
CA ARG A 91 12.92 13.54 -20.08
C ARG A 91 13.80 12.36 -19.69
N ASN A 92 14.31 12.33 -18.45
CA ASN A 92 15.10 11.21 -17.94
C ASN A 92 14.23 10.00 -17.53
N LEU A 93 12.94 10.18 -17.27
CA LEU A 93 12.02 9.08 -16.94
C LEU A 93 11.48 8.37 -18.18
N HIS A 94 11.39 9.02 -19.33
CA HIS A 94 10.65 8.54 -20.50
C HIS A 94 11.21 7.24 -21.14
N HIS A 95 12.43 6.81 -20.80
CA HIS A 95 13.01 5.61 -21.39
C HIS A 95 12.60 4.29 -20.69
N SER A 96 12.02 4.36 -19.49
CA SER A 96 11.50 3.18 -18.79
C SER A 96 9.97 3.16 -18.93
N THR A 97 9.42 2.09 -19.49
CA THR A 97 7.97 1.79 -19.54
C THR A 97 7.31 2.19 -18.22
N MET A 98 6.58 3.32 -18.19
CA MET A 98 6.13 3.97 -16.96
C MET A 98 5.04 3.14 -16.25
N THR A 99 5.43 2.14 -15.47
CA THR A 99 4.52 1.45 -14.56
C THR A 99 4.02 2.44 -13.51
N THR A 100 2.72 2.74 -13.53
CA THR A 100 2.05 3.61 -12.56
C THR A 100 1.93 2.92 -11.20
N TYR A 101 1.77 3.69 -10.13
CA TYR A 101 1.52 3.14 -8.79
C TYR A 101 0.26 2.25 -8.77
N LEU A 102 -0.80 2.67 -9.46
CA LEU A 102 -2.00 1.86 -9.61
C LEU A 102 -1.77 0.57 -10.40
N SER A 103 -1.00 0.61 -11.50
CA SER A 103 -0.71 -0.62 -12.29
C SER A 103 0.04 -1.66 -11.46
N LEU A 104 1.06 -1.24 -10.70
CA LEU A 104 1.83 -2.10 -9.81
C LEU A 104 0.98 -2.65 -8.66
N TRP A 105 0.06 -1.84 -8.12
CA TRP A 105 -0.88 -2.28 -7.09
C TRP A 105 -1.78 -3.43 -7.57
N PHE A 106 -2.40 -3.27 -8.74
CA PHE A 106 -3.27 -4.32 -9.27
C PHE A 106 -2.50 -5.59 -9.65
N GLU A 107 -1.31 -5.45 -10.25
CA GLU A 107 -0.49 -6.59 -10.66
C GLU A 107 0.07 -7.39 -9.47
N ARG A 108 0.59 -6.68 -8.45
CA ARG A 108 1.40 -7.32 -7.39
C ARG A 108 0.67 -7.50 -6.07
N VAL A 109 -0.40 -6.77 -5.80
CA VAL A 109 -1.03 -6.76 -4.47
C VAL A 109 -2.49 -7.21 -4.50
N GLN A 110 -3.27 -6.82 -5.50
CA GLN A 110 -4.72 -7.04 -5.50
C GLN A 110 -5.22 -8.13 -6.47
N GLY A 111 -4.33 -8.81 -7.19
CA GLY A 111 -4.65 -9.87 -8.15
C GLY A 111 -4.76 -11.29 -7.57
#